data_AF-A0A1J0EET0-F1
#
_entry.id   AF-A0A1J0EET0-F1
#
_cell.length_a   1.000
_cell.length_b   1.000
_cell.length_c   1.000
_cell.angle_alpha   90.00
_cell.angle_beta   90.00
_cell.angle_gamma   90.00
#
_symmetry.space_group_name_H-M   'P 1'
#
loop_
_entity.id
_entity.type
_entity.pdbx_description
1 polymer ?
#
loop_
_entity_poly.entity_id
_entity_poly.type
_entity_poly.pdbx_seq_one_letter_code
_entity_poly.pdbx_strand_id
1 'polypeptide(L)'
;MNDDSGSRVGELEFDWDENERELEAALRDMDFWGGQVEESGEWVSLLLSMQDKLFQFKDNMESISISFPVMESSAEKSSQFLCGVMMVGIVSAYEGFVHDLFSVILDKSSHAELAVSQIEKLNDKDKAYLKLKGCQSYEVLKAALSRATLHDPNQIARLSSVLFNVILPSLPDDFCAKLLRIRNDYSHNSGYDGHKKHKLSPLMVVDVFNFIMGLVGSYADIILQYADLFLKKEEDAEFSS
;
A
#
# COMPACT_ATOMS: atom_id res chain seq x y z
N MET A 1 39.42 -4.60 -82.09
CA MET A 1 39.58 -4.98 -80.67
C MET A 1 39.55 -3.69 -79.89
N ASN A 2 38.44 -3.41 -79.23
CA ASN A 2 38.32 -2.56 -78.05
C ASN A 2 36.92 -2.85 -77.53
N ASP A 3 36.89 -3.79 -76.59
CA ASP A 3 35.71 -4.18 -75.83
C ASP A 3 35.71 -3.25 -74.61
N ASP A 4 34.94 -2.17 -74.70
CA ASP A 4 34.76 -1.23 -73.60
C ASP A 4 33.53 -1.70 -72.82
N SER A 5 33.75 -2.73 -72.00
CA SER A 5 32.78 -3.23 -71.04
C SER A 5 32.67 -2.21 -69.91
N GLY A 6 31.87 -1.16 -70.16
CA GLY A 6 31.45 -0.19 -69.16
C GLY A 6 30.76 -0.91 -68.00
N SER A 7 31.52 -1.10 -66.92
CA SER A 7 31.03 -1.55 -65.63
C SER A 7 30.01 -0.53 -65.11
N ARG A 8 28.71 -0.82 -65.31
CA ARG A 8 27.64 -0.16 -64.56
C ARG A 8 27.58 -0.82 -63.19
N VAL A 9 28.47 -0.39 -62.30
CA VAL A 9 28.21 -0.47 -60.87
C VAL A 9 27.05 0.49 -60.64
N GLY A 10 25.85 -0.06 -60.46
CA GLY A 10 24.75 0.74 -59.93
C GLY A 10 25.16 1.17 -58.53
N GLU A 11 25.49 2.44 -58.38
CA GLU A 11 25.66 3.06 -57.07
C GLU A 11 24.29 2.96 -56.38
N LEU A 12 24.18 2.01 -55.45
CA LEU A 12 23.15 2.04 -54.43
C LEU A 12 23.46 3.28 -53.59
N GLU A 13 22.78 4.39 -53.90
CA GLU A 13 22.75 5.55 -53.02
C GLU A 13 22.15 5.10 -51.70
N PHE A 14 23.00 4.98 -50.69
CA PHE A 14 22.59 4.70 -49.32
C PHE A 14 21.88 5.95 -48.79
N ASP A 15 20.59 5.82 -48.50
CA ASP A 15 19.77 6.90 -47.97
C ASP A 15 20.09 7.10 -46.49
N TRP A 16 21.04 7.99 -46.22
CA TRP A 16 21.47 8.35 -44.87
C TRP A 16 20.33 8.95 -44.05
N ASP A 17 19.39 9.68 -44.69
CA ASP A 17 18.29 10.35 -44.01
C ASP A 17 17.24 9.33 -43.53
N GLU A 18 16.96 8.29 -44.33
CA GLU A 18 16.07 7.21 -43.92
C GLU A 18 16.69 6.36 -42.81
N ASN A 19 17.98 6.02 -42.93
CA ASN A 19 18.68 5.29 -41.88
C ASN A 19 18.80 6.09 -40.56
N GLU A 20 18.94 7.43 -40.63
CA GLU A 20 18.91 8.30 -39.44
C GLU A 20 17.53 8.30 -38.78
N ARG A 21 16.43 8.35 -39.57
CA ARG A 21 15.07 8.24 -39.03
C ARG A 21 14.80 6.88 -38.41
N GLU A 22 15.22 5.78 -39.05
CA GLU A 22 15.08 4.43 -38.51
C GLU A 22 15.86 4.28 -37.20
N LEU A 23 17.07 4.84 -37.11
CA LEU A 23 17.85 4.84 -35.87
C LEU A 23 17.18 5.66 -34.77
N GLU A 24 16.66 6.85 -35.07
CA GLU A 24 15.92 7.66 -34.11
C GLU A 24 14.63 6.96 -33.62
N ALA A 25 13.92 6.27 -34.51
CA ALA A 25 12.74 5.50 -34.14
C ALA A 25 13.13 4.34 -33.21
N ALA A 26 14.18 3.58 -33.58
CA ALA A 26 14.68 2.49 -32.75
C ALA A 26 15.18 2.95 -31.37
N LEU A 27 15.81 4.13 -31.29
CA LEU A 27 16.23 4.72 -30.01
C LEU A 27 15.03 5.11 -29.14
N ARG A 28 13.98 5.70 -29.73
CA ARG A 28 12.75 6.02 -29.01
C ARG A 28 12.03 4.77 -28.51
N ASP A 29 11.99 3.73 -29.33
CA ASP A 29 11.41 2.43 -28.93
C ASP A 29 12.23 1.81 -27.80
N MET A 30 13.56 1.85 -27.89
CA MET A 30 14.45 1.37 -26.83
C MET A 30 14.25 2.12 -25.51
N ASP A 31 14.12 3.46 -25.56
CA ASP A 31 13.85 4.27 -24.37
C ASP A 31 12.46 3.96 -23.79
N PHE A 32 11.46 3.74 -24.64
CA PHE A 32 10.12 3.33 -24.23
C PHE A 32 10.14 1.97 -23.51
N TRP A 33 10.75 0.94 -24.11
CA TRP A 33 10.89 -0.38 -23.50
C TRP A 33 11.75 -0.35 -22.23
N GLY A 34 12.80 0.46 -22.21
CA GLY A 34 13.64 0.67 -21.03
C GLY A 34 12.83 1.19 -19.84
N GLY A 35 11.97 2.19 -20.07
CA GLY A 35 11.08 2.73 -19.05
C GLY A 35 10.07 1.69 -18.54
N GLN A 36 9.47 0.89 -19.43
CA GLN A 36 8.52 -0.17 -19.06
C GLN A 36 9.19 -1.24 -18.18
N VAL A 37 10.40 -1.68 -18.52
CA VAL A 37 11.15 -2.65 -17.72
C VAL A 37 11.49 -2.12 -16.32
N GLU A 38 11.87 -0.84 -16.22
CA GLU A 38 12.15 -0.20 -14.92
C GLU A 38 10.88 -0.16 -14.05
N GLU A 39 9.76 0.28 -14.61
CA GLU A 39 8.48 0.36 -13.88
C GLU A 39 7.95 -1.03 -13.47
N SER A 40 8.05 -2.02 -14.36
CA SER A 40 7.77 -3.42 -14.03
C SER A 40 8.64 -3.94 -12.89
N GLY A 41 9.94 -3.60 -12.90
CA GLY A 41 10.87 -3.91 -11.80
C GLY A 41 10.44 -3.28 -10.48
N GLU A 42 9.98 -2.02 -10.49
CA GLU A 42 9.42 -1.37 -9.30
C GLU A 42 8.19 -2.12 -8.78
N TRP A 43 7.26 -2.54 -9.64
CA TRP A 43 6.08 -3.33 -9.24
C TRP A 43 6.43 -4.67 -8.61
N VAL A 44 7.35 -5.43 -9.21
CA VAL A 44 7.81 -6.69 -8.62
C VAL A 44 8.44 -6.45 -7.24
N SER A 45 9.30 -5.45 -7.11
CA SER A 45 9.93 -5.09 -5.83
C SER A 45 8.92 -4.73 -4.73
N LEU A 46 7.90 -3.94 -5.09
CA LEU A 46 6.82 -3.58 -4.17
C LEU A 46 5.99 -4.79 -3.75
N LEU A 47 5.63 -5.68 -4.69
CA LEU A 47 4.83 -6.86 -4.38
C LEU A 47 5.59 -7.83 -3.47
N LEU A 48 6.89 -8.03 -3.71
CA LEU A 48 7.75 -8.84 -2.83
C LEU A 48 7.85 -8.22 -1.44
N SER A 49 8.11 -6.92 -1.36
CA SER A 49 8.17 -6.20 -0.08
C SER A 49 6.84 -6.32 0.66
N MET A 50 5.71 -6.14 -0.03
CA MET A 50 4.38 -6.24 0.54
C MET A 50 4.07 -7.65 1.05
N GLN A 51 4.52 -8.69 0.33
CA GLN A 51 4.37 -10.08 0.76
C GLN A 51 5.06 -10.34 2.10
N ASP A 52 6.29 -9.86 2.28
CA ASP A 52 7.03 -9.99 3.53
C ASP A 52 6.29 -9.31 4.70
N LYS A 53 5.69 -8.13 4.44
CA LYS A 53 4.90 -7.39 5.45
C LYS A 53 3.60 -8.08 5.80
N LEU A 54 2.93 -8.69 4.82
CA LEU A 54 1.75 -9.52 5.06
C LEU A 54 2.09 -10.76 5.88
N PHE A 55 3.25 -11.37 5.65
CA PHE A 55 3.70 -12.50 6.45
C PHE A 55 3.92 -12.09 7.91
N GLN A 56 4.62 -10.98 8.16
CA GLN A 56 4.83 -10.46 9.52
C GLN A 56 3.52 -10.11 10.23
N PHE A 57 2.57 -9.50 9.51
CA PHE A 57 1.23 -9.25 10.05
C PHE A 57 0.51 -10.54 10.44
N LYS A 58 0.54 -11.56 9.56
CA LYS A 58 -0.08 -12.86 9.83
C LYS A 58 0.55 -13.57 11.02
N ASP A 59 1.88 -13.56 11.16
CA ASP A 59 2.58 -14.13 12.31
C ASP A 59 2.18 -13.46 13.64
N ASN A 60 2.07 -12.13 13.64
CA ASN A 60 1.59 -11.37 14.79
C ASN A 60 0.14 -11.75 15.16
N MET A 61 -0.72 -11.88 14.14
CA MET A 61 -2.11 -12.28 14.33
C MET A 61 -2.23 -13.74 14.80
N GLU A 62 -1.45 -14.66 14.25
CA GLU A 62 -1.40 -16.05 14.69
C GLU A 62 -0.97 -16.13 16.16
N SER A 63 0.05 -15.36 16.55
CA SER A 63 0.50 -15.26 17.95
C SER A 63 -0.60 -14.80 18.91
N ILE A 64 -1.45 -13.87 18.47
CA ILE A 64 -2.64 -13.44 19.22
C ILE A 64 -3.66 -14.60 19.32
N SER A 65 -3.91 -15.30 18.21
CA SER A 65 -4.92 -16.36 18.12
C SER A 65 -4.63 -17.56 19.03
N ILE A 66 -3.36 -17.84 19.36
CA ILE A 66 -2.97 -18.89 20.32
C ILE A 66 -3.63 -18.68 21.70
N SER A 67 -3.97 -17.44 22.05
CA SER A 67 -4.62 -17.12 23.33
C SER A 67 -6.14 -17.34 23.33
N PHE A 68 -6.75 -17.66 22.18
CA PHE A 68 -8.22 -17.76 22.06
C PHE A 68 -8.81 -18.90 22.89
N PRO A 69 -8.26 -20.14 22.89
CA PRO A 69 -8.78 -21.23 23.72
C PRO A 69 -8.76 -20.91 25.22
N VAL A 70 -7.76 -20.16 25.68
CA VAL A 70 -7.63 -19.74 27.08
C VAL A 70 -8.69 -18.69 27.45
N MET A 71 -9.00 -17.78 26.52
CA MET A 71 -10.07 -16.80 26.70
C MET A 71 -11.45 -17.46 26.78
N GLU A 72 -11.71 -18.46 25.93
CA GLU A 72 -12.99 -19.16 25.87
C GLU A 72 -13.25 -20.06 27.08
N SER A 73 -12.21 -20.67 27.64
CA SER A 73 -12.30 -21.58 28.79
C SER A 73 -12.38 -20.88 30.16
N SER A 74 -12.09 -19.58 30.23
CA SER A 74 -12.02 -18.84 31.50
C SER A 74 -13.32 -18.08 31.82
N ALA A 75 -14.07 -18.53 32.83
CA ALA A 75 -15.35 -17.95 33.21
C ALA A 75 -15.23 -16.56 33.92
N GLU A 76 -15.87 -15.57 33.29
CA GLU A 76 -16.55 -14.38 33.82
C GLU A 76 -15.81 -13.14 34.38
N LYS A 77 -14.54 -13.19 34.84
CA LYS A 77 -13.85 -11.93 35.28
C LYS A 77 -12.40 -11.75 34.82
N SER A 78 -11.61 -12.82 34.75
CA SER A 78 -10.22 -12.74 34.25
C SER A 78 -10.18 -12.54 32.73
N SER A 79 -11.20 -12.98 32.01
CA SER A 79 -11.26 -12.91 30.54
C SER A 79 -11.47 -11.49 30.01
N GLN A 80 -12.13 -10.57 30.74
CA GLN A 80 -12.40 -9.22 30.21
C GLN A 80 -11.15 -8.37 30.02
N PHE A 81 -10.19 -8.46 30.95
CA PHE A 81 -8.94 -7.73 30.80
C PHE A 81 -8.11 -8.34 29.68
N LEU A 82 -8.03 -9.68 29.65
CA LEU A 82 -7.37 -10.41 28.57
C LEU A 82 -7.97 -10.09 27.19
N CYS A 83 -9.30 -10.06 27.06
CA CYS A 83 -9.99 -9.66 25.83
C CYS A 83 -9.60 -8.25 25.39
N GLY A 84 -9.52 -7.30 26.34
CA GLY A 84 -9.10 -5.95 26.03
C GLY A 84 -7.64 -5.86 25.58
N VAL A 85 -6.75 -6.62 26.23
CA VAL A 85 -5.34 -6.74 25.80
C VAL A 85 -5.25 -7.33 24.39
N MET A 86 -6.04 -8.36 24.07
CA MET A 86 -6.08 -8.94 22.73
C MET A 86 -6.63 -7.94 21.69
N MET A 87 -7.67 -7.18 22.01
CA MET A 87 -8.19 -6.12 21.14
C MET A 87 -7.14 -5.04 20.85
N VAL A 88 -6.38 -4.62 21.87
CA VAL A 88 -5.25 -3.70 21.69
C VAL A 88 -4.20 -4.33 20.78
N GLY A 89 -3.84 -5.60 21.01
CA GLY A 89 -2.89 -6.33 20.18
C GLY A 89 -3.29 -6.41 18.72
N ILE A 90 -4.57 -6.71 18.42
CA ILE A 90 -5.10 -6.76 17.05
C ILE A 90 -4.99 -5.40 16.37
N VAL A 91 -5.40 -4.32 17.05
CA VAL A 91 -5.31 -2.95 16.50
C VAL A 91 -3.85 -2.53 16.30
N SER A 92 -2.95 -2.89 17.21
CA SER A 92 -1.51 -2.61 17.06
C SER A 92 -0.88 -3.38 15.90
N ALA A 93 -1.26 -4.65 15.69
CA ALA A 93 -0.80 -5.43 14.54
C ALA A 93 -1.28 -4.81 13.22
N TYR A 94 -2.54 -4.35 13.18
CA TYR A 94 -3.08 -3.61 12.04
C TYR A 94 -2.34 -2.29 11.79
N GLU A 95 -2.13 -1.48 12.84
CA GLU A 95 -1.38 -0.22 12.73
C GLU A 95 0.03 -0.45 12.20
N GLY A 96 0.74 -1.46 12.72
CA GLY A 96 2.07 -1.84 12.23
C GLY A 96 2.07 -2.19 10.75
N PHE A 97 1.11 -3.01 10.32
CA PHE A 97 0.95 -3.35 8.90
C PHE A 97 0.68 -2.12 8.03
N VAL A 98 -0.15 -1.18 8.48
CA VAL A 98 -0.46 0.04 7.72
C VAL A 98 0.77 0.94 7.58
N HIS A 99 1.59 1.04 8.61
CA HIS A 99 2.87 1.74 8.52
C HIS A 99 3.79 1.09 7.49
N ASP A 100 3.91 -0.23 7.53
CA ASP A 100 4.68 -0.99 6.56
C ASP A 100 4.16 -0.80 5.13
N LEU A 101 2.84 -0.86 4.94
CA LEU A 101 2.17 -0.63 3.67
C LEU A 101 2.51 0.75 3.08
N PHE A 102 2.33 1.83 3.85
CA PHE A 102 2.64 3.17 3.37
C PHE A 102 4.14 3.37 3.13
N SER A 103 5.01 2.75 3.93
CA SER A 103 6.45 2.79 3.68
C SER A 103 6.79 2.13 2.34
N VAL A 104 6.26 0.92 2.10
CA VAL A 104 6.52 0.16 0.87
C VAL A 104 6.01 0.91 -0.37
N ILE A 105 4.83 1.53 -0.30
CA ILE A 105 4.32 2.35 -1.40
C ILE A 105 5.23 3.56 -1.64
N LEU A 106 5.70 4.22 -0.58
CA LEU A 106 6.57 5.39 -0.67
C LEU A 106 8.01 5.10 -1.08
N ASP A 107 8.46 3.85 -1.02
CA ASP A 107 9.80 3.49 -1.48
C ASP A 107 9.90 3.43 -3.01
N LYS A 108 8.76 3.52 -3.72
CA LYS A 108 8.73 3.77 -5.17
C LYS A 108 8.81 5.26 -5.50
N SER A 109 9.71 5.60 -6.41
CA SER A 109 9.96 6.97 -6.84
C SER A 109 8.69 7.65 -7.39
N SER A 110 8.03 7.00 -8.34
CA SER A 110 6.77 7.42 -8.97
C SER A 110 5.63 7.70 -7.98
N HIS A 111 5.48 6.83 -6.97
CA HIS A 111 4.42 6.95 -5.97
C HIS A 111 4.75 7.99 -4.92
N ALA A 112 6.02 8.16 -4.57
CA ALA A 112 6.49 9.21 -3.68
C ALA A 112 6.24 10.60 -4.29
N GLU A 113 6.58 10.80 -5.56
CA GLU A 113 6.35 12.04 -6.30
C GLU A 113 4.85 12.36 -6.39
N LEU A 114 4.04 11.36 -6.75
CA LEU A 114 2.59 11.48 -6.74
C LEU A 114 2.11 11.92 -5.36
N ALA A 115 2.47 11.21 -4.30
CA ALA A 115 2.01 11.52 -2.95
C ALA A 115 2.36 12.94 -2.51
N VAL A 116 3.60 13.39 -2.77
CA VAL A 116 4.04 14.76 -2.47
C VAL A 116 3.19 15.79 -3.22
N SER A 117 2.93 15.57 -4.51
CA SER A 117 2.09 16.48 -5.32
C SER A 117 0.63 16.55 -4.83
N GLN A 118 0.16 15.53 -4.11
CA GLN A 118 -1.21 15.39 -3.64
C GLN A 118 -1.43 15.87 -2.20
N ILE A 119 -0.36 16.20 -1.45
CA ILE A 119 -0.47 16.64 -0.04
C ILE A 119 -1.45 17.78 0.13
N GLU A 120 -1.48 18.74 -0.81
CA GLU A 120 -2.38 19.89 -0.72
C GLU A 120 -3.86 19.53 -0.86
N LYS A 121 -4.18 18.38 -1.45
CA LYS A 121 -5.55 17.87 -1.57
C LYS A 121 -6.06 17.15 -0.32
N LEU A 122 -5.20 16.88 0.66
CA LEU A 122 -5.64 16.39 1.95
C LEU A 122 -6.55 17.44 2.62
N ASN A 123 -7.60 16.96 3.29
CA ASN A 123 -8.43 17.83 4.10
C ASN A 123 -7.67 18.34 5.34
N ASP A 124 -8.16 19.42 5.96
CA ASP A 124 -7.50 20.05 7.10
C ASP A 124 -7.33 19.12 8.31
N LYS A 125 -8.28 18.19 8.53
CA LYS A 125 -8.21 17.22 9.62
C LYS A 125 -7.03 16.27 9.44
N ASP A 126 -6.84 15.74 8.23
CA ASP A 126 -5.76 14.80 7.91
C ASP A 126 -4.40 15.52 7.84
N LYS A 127 -4.34 16.76 7.32
CA LYS A 127 -3.13 17.61 7.40
C LYS A 127 -2.72 17.89 8.85
N ALA A 128 -3.68 18.27 9.69
CA ALA A 128 -3.42 18.54 11.11
C ALA A 128 -2.98 17.27 11.86
N TYR A 129 -3.61 16.14 11.56
CA TYR A 129 -3.29 14.84 12.13
C TYR A 129 -1.86 14.40 11.79
N LEU A 130 -1.47 14.52 10.51
CA LEU A 130 -0.11 14.24 10.04
C LEU A 130 0.89 15.36 10.38
N LYS A 131 0.42 16.48 10.97
CA LYS A 131 1.23 17.68 11.29
C LYS A 131 1.95 18.27 10.07
N LEU A 132 1.34 18.17 8.89
CA LEU A 132 1.86 18.73 7.64
C LEU A 132 1.46 20.21 7.50
N LYS A 133 2.36 21.06 7.00
CA LYS A 133 2.11 22.51 6.82
C LYS A 133 2.67 23.03 5.49
N GLY A 134 1.81 23.44 4.56
CA GLY A 134 2.22 23.96 3.25
C GLY A 134 2.91 22.92 2.37
N CYS A 135 3.74 23.37 1.43
CA CYS A 135 4.48 22.49 0.52
C CYS A 135 5.53 21.66 1.29
N GLN A 136 5.56 20.34 1.08
CA GLN A 136 6.37 19.39 1.85
C GLN A 136 7.20 18.52 0.92
N SER A 137 8.39 18.12 1.38
CA SER A 137 9.21 17.15 0.67
C SER A 137 8.79 15.71 0.97
N TYR A 138 9.29 14.77 0.17
CA TYR A 138 9.15 13.33 0.38
C TYR A 138 9.53 12.92 1.81
N GLU A 139 10.66 13.41 2.31
CA GLU A 139 11.21 13.06 3.62
C GLU A 139 10.28 13.52 4.75
N VAL A 140 9.63 14.68 4.59
CA VAL A 140 8.68 15.17 5.58
C VAL A 140 7.41 14.34 5.57
N LEU A 141 6.90 13.96 4.38
CA LEU A 141 5.74 13.08 4.27
C LEU A 141 6.03 11.70 4.87
N LYS A 142 7.17 11.09 4.53
CA LYS A 142 7.61 9.80 5.09
C LYS A 142 7.73 9.86 6.61
N ALA A 143 8.35 10.92 7.14
CA ALA A 143 8.47 11.13 8.58
C ALA A 143 7.13 11.45 9.28
N ALA A 144 6.17 12.02 8.58
CA ALA A 144 4.83 12.25 9.11
C ALA A 144 4.04 10.94 9.22
N LEU A 145 4.03 10.16 8.15
CA LEU A 145 3.33 8.87 8.11
C LEU A 145 3.95 7.83 9.05
N SER A 146 5.27 7.85 9.27
CA SER A 146 5.92 6.93 10.21
C SER A 146 5.69 7.25 11.70
N ARG A 147 5.33 8.50 12.04
CA ARG A 147 5.11 8.94 13.43
C ARG A 147 3.64 9.06 13.82
N ALA A 148 2.75 9.13 12.85
CA ALA A 148 1.32 9.18 13.10
C ALA A 148 0.80 7.83 13.63
N THR A 149 -0.32 7.80 14.34
CA THR A 149 -0.89 6.56 14.90
C THR A 149 -1.94 5.97 13.95
N LEU A 150 -1.50 5.24 12.93
CA LEU A 150 -2.33 4.83 11.79
C LEU A 150 -3.22 3.62 12.11
N HIS A 151 -4.20 3.79 12.98
CA HIS A 151 -5.08 2.72 13.46
C HIS A 151 -6.54 2.82 13.01
N ASP A 152 -6.96 3.93 12.37
CA ASP A 152 -8.34 4.16 11.91
C ASP A 152 -8.49 3.76 10.43
N PRO A 153 -9.17 2.64 10.11
CA PRO A 153 -9.36 2.19 8.72
C PRO A 153 -9.96 3.24 7.80
N ASN A 154 -10.84 4.10 8.30
CA ASN A 154 -11.51 5.09 7.47
C ASN A 154 -10.58 6.27 7.18
N GLN A 155 -9.71 6.62 8.13
CA GLN A 155 -8.63 7.56 7.86
C GLN A 155 -7.63 6.99 6.86
N ILE A 156 -7.26 5.72 7.01
CA ILE A 156 -6.29 5.05 6.13
C ILE A 156 -6.82 4.98 4.70
N ALA A 157 -8.07 4.61 4.49
CA ALA A 157 -8.70 4.59 3.17
C ALA A 157 -8.74 5.99 2.51
N ARG A 158 -9.00 7.06 3.29
CA ARG A 158 -8.95 8.43 2.78
C ARG A 158 -7.53 8.86 2.42
N LEU A 159 -6.56 8.59 3.30
CA LEU A 159 -5.15 8.90 3.06
C LEU A 159 -4.63 8.18 1.82
N SER A 160 -4.93 6.88 1.69
CA SER A 160 -4.49 6.07 0.55
C SER A 160 -5.08 6.55 -0.76
N SER A 161 -6.37 6.92 -0.74
CA SER A 161 -7.06 7.43 -1.93
C SER A 161 -6.53 8.77 -2.37
N VAL A 162 -6.24 9.69 -1.45
CA VAL A 162 -5.75 11.04 -1.81
C VAL A 162 -4.27 11.01 -2.19
N LEU A 163 -3.43 10.36 -1.39
CA LEU A 163 -1.97 10.40 -1.59
C LEU A 163 -1.53 9.48 -2.72
N PHE A 164 -2.12 8.30 -2.84
CA PHE A 164 -1.62 7.25 -3.73
C PHE A 164 -2.61 6.86 -4.83
N ASN A 165 -3.80 7.47 -4.88
CA ASN A 165 -4.90 7.04 -5.75
C ASN A 165 -5.30 5.56 -5.57
N VAL A 166 -5.04 4.99 -4.38
CA VAL A 166 -5.40 3.61 -4.03
C VAL A 166 -6.66 3.61 -3.19
N ILE A 167 -7.74 3.04 -3.72
CA ILE A 167 -9.04 2.98 -3.05
C ILE A 167 -9.07 1.74 -2.15
N LEU A 168 -8.72 1.92 -0.87
CA LEU A 168 -8.82 0.87 0.13
C LEU A 168 -10.23 0.82 0.76
N PRO A 169 -10.72 -0.37 1.17
CA PRO A 169 -11.99 -0.49 1.85
C PRO A 169 -11.98 0.23 3.19
N SER A 170 -13.14 0.82 3.49
CA SER A 170 -13.47 1.42 4.78
C SER A 170 -14.35 0.47 5.59
N LEU A 171 -14.46 0.72 6.89
CA LEU A 171 -15.36 0.03 7.79
C LEU A 171 -16.49 0.98 8.23
N PRO A 172 -17.60 0.46 8.78
CA PRO A 172 -18.64 1.30 9.37
C PRO A 172 -18.06 2.25 10.45
N ASP A 173 -18.42 3.54 10.38
CA ASP A 173 -17.86 4.59 11.27
C ASP A 173 -18.10 4.28 12.75
N ASP A 174 -19.27 3.74 13.08
CA ASP A 174 -19.67 3.32 14.42
C ASP A 174 -18.84 2.13 14.93
N PHE A 175 -18.49 1.20 14.05
CA PHE A 175 -17.57 0.12 14.37
C PHE A 175 -16.16 0.65 14.67
N CYS A 176 -15.60 1.48 13.78
CA CYS A 176 -14.28 2.10 13.96
C CYS A 176 -14.21 2.91 15.27
N ALA A 177 -15.19 3.80 15.49
CA ALA A 177 -15.23 4.63 16.69
C ALA A 177 -15.27 3.78 17.97
N LYS A 178 -16.06 2.69 17.96
CA LYS A 178 -16.15 1.77 19.11
C LYS A 178 -14.85 1.00 19.32
N LEU A 179 -14.24 0.47 18.26
CA LEU A 179 -12.97 -0.25 18.33
C LEU A 179 -11.85 0.63 18.89
N LEU A 180 -11.72 1.85 18.37
CA LEU A 180 -10.69 2.81 18.80
C LEU A 180 -10.91 3.28 20.24
N ARG A 181 -12.17 3.49 20.64
CA ARG A 181 -12.50 3.80 22.03
C ARG A 181 -12.09 2.67 22.97
N ILE A 182 -12.45 1.43 22.64
CA ILE A 182 -12.06 0.24 23.44
C ILE A 182 -10.52 0.16 23.53
N ARG A 183 -9.82 0.28 22.41
CA ARG A 183 -8.35 0.28 22.37
C ARG A 183 -7.79 1.35 23.30
N ASN A 184 -8.23 2.60 23.18
CA ASN A 184 -7.73 3.71 23.99
C ASN A 184 -8.02 3.54 25.48
N ASP A 185 -9.22 3.08 25.83
CA ASP A 185 -9.59 2.85 27.23
C ASP A 185 -8.77 1.70 27.84
N TYR A 186 -8.45 0.65 27.09
CA TYR A 186 -7.57 -0.42 27.59
C TYR A 186 -6.09 -0.02 27.61
N SER A 187 -5.62 0.80 26.66
CA SER A 187 -4.24 1.30 26.65
C SER A 187 -3.96 2.32 27.77
N HIS A 188 -4.93 3.17 28.14
CA HIS A 188 -4.69 4.30 29.05
C HIS A 188 -5.46 4.21 30.37
N ASN A 189 -6.63 3.56 30.38
CA ASN A 189 -7.56 3.58 31.51
C ASN A 189 -7.92 2.16 32.02
N SER A 190 -7.12 1.13 31.69
CA SER A 190 -7.39 -0.27 32.09
C SER A 190 -8.79 -0.79 31.72
N GLY A 191 -9.36 -0.27 30.63
CA GLY A 191 -10.65 -0.66 30.07
C GLY A 191 -11.85 0.09 30.65
N TYR A 192 -11.63 1.20 31.33
CA TYR A 192 -12.70 2.05 31.87
C TYR A 192 -13.01 3.25 30.98
N ASP A 193 -14.29 3.44 30.69
CA ASP A 193 -14.88 4.64 30.12
C ASP A 193 -15.50 5.45 31.28
N GLY A 194 -14.71 6.36 31.84
CA GLY A 194 -15.03 7.03 33.10
C GLY A 194 -15.17 6.03 34.25
N HIS A 195 -16.39 5.80 34.73
CA HIS A 195 -16.67 4.84 35.81
C HIS A 195 -17.19 3.48 35.31
N LYS A 196 -17.38 3.31 34.00
CA LYS A 196 -17.95 2.09 33.42
C LYS A 196 -16.87 1.27 32.73
N LYS A 197 -16.66 0.04 33.20
CA LYS A 197 -15.77 -0.91 32.51
C LYS A 197 -16.44 -1.44 31.23
N HIS A 198 -15.67 -1.52 30.15
CA HIS A 198 -16.11 -2.20 28.93
C HIS A 198 -16.43 -3.66 29.22
N LYS A 199 -17.57 -4.12 28.70
CA LYS A 199 -17.93 -5.54 28.73
C LYS A 199 -17.51 -6.15 27.40
N LEU A 200 -16.39 -6.87 27.42
CA LEU A 200 -15.87 -7.61 26.27
C LEU A 200 -16.11 -9.11 26.49
N SER A 201 -16.44 -9.81 25.41
CA SER A 201 -16.50 -11.27 25.36
C SER A 201 -15.41 -11.81 24.43
N PRO A 202 -14.97 -13.08 24.63
CA PRO A 202 -14.06 -13.74 23.70
C PRO A 202 -14.57 -13.71 22.25
N LEU A 203 -15.87 -13.92 22.04
CA LEU A 203 -16.49 -13.85 20.72
C LEU A 203 -16.26 -12.50 20.03
N MET A 204 -16.40 -11.38 20.76
CA MET A 204 -16.11 -10.05 20.18
C MET A 204 -14.66 -9.90 19.73
N VAL A 205 -13.71 -10.52 20.44
CA VAL A 205 -12.29 -10.50 20.06
C VAL A 205 -12.07 -11.29 18.77
N VAL A 206 -12.67 -12.49 18.68
CA VAL A 206 -12.59 -13.34 17.48
C VAL A 206 -13.23 -12.65 16.28
N ASP A 207 -14.37 -11.98 16.47
CA ASP A 207 -15.02 -11.21 15.42
C ASP A 207 -14.08 -10.10 14.90
N VAL A 208 -13.54 -9.27 15.80
CA VAL A 208 -12.62 -8.18 15.42
C VAL A 208 -11.35 -8.71 14.77
N PHE A 209 -10.81 -9.82 15.27
CA PHE A 209 -9.67 -10.51 14.67
C PHE A 209 -9.96 -10.88 13.20
N ASN A 210 -11.08 -11.55 12.94
CA ASN A 210 -11.48 -11.96 11.60
C ASN A 210 -11.76 -10.75 10.69
N PHE A 211 -12.41 -9.70 11.21
CA PHE A 211 -12.65 -8.46 10.48
C PHE A 211 -11.35 -7.80 10.04
N ILE A 212 -10.37 -7.67 10.94
CA ILE A 212 -9.08 -7.04 10.64
C ILE A 212 -8.25 -7.92 9.70
N MET A 213 -8.25 -9.24 9.87
CA MET A 213 -7.63 -10.18 8.91
C MET A 213 -8.21 -10.02 7.51
N GLY A 214 -9.55 -9.97 7.38
CA GLY A 214 -10.22 -9.79 6.09
C GLY A 214 -9.96 -8.42 5.47
N LEU A 215 -9.90 -7.36 6.29
CA LEU A 215 -9.57 -6.01 5.84
C LEU A 215 -8.16 -5.94 5.24
N VAL A 216 -7.17 -6.47 5.96
CA VAL A 216 -5.78 -6.52 5.49
C VAL A 216 -5.63 -7.40 4.24
N GLY A 217 -6.33 -8.54 4.19
CA GLY A 217 -6.42 -9.36 2.98
C GLY A 217 -6.95 -8.56 1.78
N SER A 218 -8.02 -7.79 1.99
CA SER A 218 -8.59 -6.94 0.94
C SER A 218 -7.63 -5.84 0.49
N TYR A 219 -6.82 -5.27 1.38
CA TYR A 219 -5.81 -4.28 1.02
C TYR A 219 -4.75 -4.90 0.10
N ALA A 220 -4.27 -6.10 0.44
CA ALA A 220 -3.33 -6.85 -0.39
C ALA A 220 -3.90 -7.17 -1.77
N ASP A 221 -5.14 -7.68 -1.83
CA ASP A 221 -5.81 -8.04 -3.09
C ASP A 221 -5.97 -6.81 -4.01
N ILE A 222 -6.28 -5.64 -3.44
CA ILE A 222 -6.39 -4.40 -4.21
C ILE A 222 -5.04 -4.02 -4.79
N ILE A 223 -3.97 -4.04 -4.00
CA ILE A 223 -2.62 -3.69 -4.48
C ILE A 223 -2.18 -4.65 -5.59
N LEU A 224 -2.49 -5.94 -5.45
CA LEU A 224 -2.26 -6.93 -6.51
C LEU A 224 -3.05 -6.59 -7.78
N GLN A 225 -4.33 -6.23 -7.66
CA GLN A 225 -5.15 -5.80 -8.81
C GLN A 225 -4.58 -4.55 -9.50
N TYR A 226 -4.05 -3.59 -8.75
CA TYR A 226 -3.39 -2.42 -9.33
C TYR A 226 -2.14 -2.82 -10.12
N ALA A 227 -1.34 -3.75 -9.60
CA ALA A 227 -0.19 -4.29 -10.32
C ALA A 227 -0.61 -5.07 -11.58
N ASP A 228 -1.63 -5.92 -11.50
CA ASP A 228 -2.13 -6.70 -12.64
C ASP A 228 -2.71 -5.83 -13.75
N LEU A 229 -3.45 -4.77 -13.41
CA LEU A 229 -3.98 -3.80 -14.38
C LEU A 229 -2.86 -3.05 -15.10
N PHE A 230 -1.72 -2.85 -14.43
CA PHE A 230 -0.55 -2.26 -15.04
C PHE A 230 0.12 -3.24 -15.99
N LEU A 231 0.47 -4.45 -15.53
CA LEU A 231 1.12 -5.48 -16.35
C LEU A 231 0.29 -5.84 -17.59
N LYS A 232 -1.04 -5.86 -17.50
CA LYS A 232 -1.92 -6.10 -18.66
C LYS A 232 -1.96 -4.96 -19.68
N LYS A 233 -1.80 -3.71 -19.24
CA LYS A 233 -1.69 -2.58 -20.18
C LYS A 233 -0.41 -2.67 -21.01
N GLU A 234 0.64 -3.31 -20.48
CA GLU A 234 1.87 -3.56 -21.21
C GLU A 234 1.67 -4.63 -22.30
N GLU A 235 0.93 -5.70 -22.00
CA GLU A 235 0.58 -6.73 -22.99
C GLU A 235 -0.25 -6.13 -24.16
N ASP A 236 -1.23 -5.27 -23.87
CA ASP A 236 -2.06 -4.66 -24.93
C ASP A 236 -1.27 -3.64 -25.80
N ALA A 237 -0.19 -3.06 -25.26
CA ALA A 237 0.73 -2.20 -26.00
C ALA A 237 1.63 -3.00 -26.96
N GLU A 238 2.04 -4.22 -26.59
CA GLU A 238 2.81 -5.15 -27.46
C GLU A 238 2.05 -5.56 -28.74
N PHE A 239 0.71 -5.57 -28.72
CA PHE A 239 -0.11 -6.02 -29.87
C PHE A 239 -0.70 -4.89 -30.72
N SER A 240 -0.43 -3.63 -30.38
CA SER A 240 -0.99 -2.44 -31.06
C SER A 240 0.04 -1.66 -31.90
N SER A 241 1.32 -2.02 -31.82
CA SER A 241 2.45 -1.49 -32.60
C SER A 241 2.86 -2.46 -33.71
#